data_AF-A0AAF1B667-F1
#
_entry.id   AF-A0AAF1B667-F1
#
_cell.length_a   1.000
_cell.length_b   1.000
_cell.length_c   1.000
_cell.angle_alpha   90.00
_cell.angle_beta   90.00
_cell.angle_gamma   90.00
#
_symmetry.space_group_name_H-M   'P 1'
#
loop_
_entity.id
_entity.type
_entity.pdbx_description
1 polymer ?
#
loop_
_entity_poly.entity_id
_entity_poly.type
_entity_poly.pdbx_seq_one_letter_code
_entity_poly.pdbx_strand_id
1 'polypeptide(L)'
;MANHRIIAAVRSIQKSTVGEGFSGVLGQRACSSSSKKPKKDVNDRLSGVIDAVNDRKLPPELRGQRNAVRSETDIINVVEQRIWHSMEEGQFENLSGKGKPLDLSSNPHADPADDTLYRILSKNKCLPEWVELNKEITSGTSEWRVALRNAWTCKQENEPKWIERSEVLKQRLRDINNKVFRYNLIVPFGRQMNGLNWEKEIANLHGG
;
A
#
# COMPACT_ATOMS: atom_id res chain seq x y z
N MET A 1 -48.28 -35.00 5.32
CA MET A 1 -49.30 -35.42 4.32
C MET A 1 -49.21 -34.46 3.13
N ALA A 2 -49.61 -34.89 1.92
CA ALA A 2 -49.53 -34.14 0.65
C ALA A 2 -48.09 -33.72 0.24
N ASN A 3 -47.48 -34.32 -0.79
CA ASN A 3 -47.72 -34.24 -2.25
C ASN A 3 -47.17 -32.93 -2.85
N HIS A 4 -46.06 -32.87 -3.60
CA HIS A 4 -45.64 -33.51 -4.87
C HIS A 4 -45.98 -32.71 -6.15
N ARG A 5 -44.92 -32.43 -6.95
CA ARG A 5 -44.90 -32.07 -8.40
C ARG A 5 -45.45 -30.66 -8.71
N ILE A 6 -44.80 -29.86 -9.56
CA ILE A 6 -44.63 -29.92 -11.05
C ILE A 6 -43.50 -28.91 -11.41
N ILE A 7 -42.63 -28.97 -12.44
CA ILE A 7 -42.15 -29.91 -13.49
C ILE A 7 -40.71 -29.42 -13.83
N ALA A 8 -39.63 -30.19 -13.98
CA ALA A 8 -39.26 -31.28 -14.90
C ALA A 8 -38.83 -30.83 -16.33
N ALA A 9 -37.86 -31.57 -16.92
CA ALA A 9 -37.13 -31.29 -18.17
C ALA A 9 -36.12 -30.10 -18.12
N VAL A 10 -35.01 -30.07 -18.88
CA VAL A 10 -34.57 -30.95 -19.98
C VAL A 10 -33.19 -31.58 -19.70
N ARG A 11 -33.10 -32.91 -19.84
CA ARG A 11 -31.84 -33.63 -20.13
C ARG A 11 -32.16 -34.90 -20.93
N SER A 12 -31.28 -35.26 -21.86
CA SER A 12 -31.33 -36.46 -22.72
C SER A 12 -32.46 -36.54 -23.77
N ILE A 13 -32.06 -36.40 -25.04
CA ILE A 13 -32.59 -37.24 -26.14
C ILE A 13 -31.37 -37.83 -26.86
N GLN A 14 -31.29 -39.15 -26.92
CA GLN A 14 -30.43 -39.84 -27.89
C GLN A 14 -31.19 -40.00 -29.21
N LYS A 15 -30.51 -39.86 -30.35
CA LYS A 15 -30.40 -40.96 -31.35
C LYS A 15 -29.43 -40.63 -32.49
N SER A 16 -29.17 -41.64 -33.32
CA SER A 16 -28.03 -41.74 -34.24
C SER A 16 -28.45 -41.99 -35.70
N THR A 17 -27.80 -41.29 -36.62
CA THR A 17 -27.78 -41.53 -38.09
C THR A 17 -26.42 -41.00 -38.58
N VAL A 18 -25.41 -41.81 -38.90
CA VAL A 18 -25.19 -42.67 -40.10
C VAL A 18 -24.87 -41.87 -41.37
N GLY A 19 -23.79 -42.26 -42.07
CA GLY A 19 -23.17 -41.60 -43.23
C GLY A 19 -21.63 -41.57 -43.06
N GLU A 20 -20.92 -42.68 -43.25
CA GLU A 20 -20.32 -43.17 -44.52
C GLU A 20 -19.17 -42.30 -45.06
N GLY A 21 -17.97 -42.89 -45.27
CA GLY A 21 -16.77 -42.11 -45.65
C GLY A 21 -15.42 -42.85 -45.75
N PHE A 22 -15.36 -43.96 -46.50
CA PHE A 22 -14.16 -44.51 -47.20
C PHE A 22 -12.79 -44.70 -46.49
N SER A 23 -12.38 -45.97 -46.38
CA SER A 23 -11.10 -46.59 -46.81
C SER A 23 -9.77 -45.81 -46.80
N GLY A 24 -8.70 -46.42 -46.27
CA GLY A 24 -7.32 -46.04 -46.59
C GLY A 24 -6.20 -46.70 -45.75
N VAL A 25 -5.67 -47.85 -46.19
CA VAL A 25 -4.44 -48.45 -45.62
C VAL A 25 -3.21 -47.95 -46.38
N LEU A 26 -2.20 -47.40 -45.69
CA LEU A 26 -0.79 -47.84 -45.78
C LEU A 26 0.07 -47.13 -44.72
N GLY A 27 1.07 -47.82 -44.15
CA GLY A 27 2.10 -47.20 -43.33
C GLY A 27 3.33 -46.82 -44.14
N GLN A 28 4.07 -45.78 -43.73
CA GLN A 28 5.43 -45.53 -44.22
C GLN A 28 6.31 -44.83 -43.18
N ARG A 29 7.60 -45.18 -43.18
CA ARG A 29 8.58 -44.78 -42.16
C ARG A 29 9.69 -43.96 -42.83
N ALA A 30 9.51 -42.65 -42.89
CA ALA A 30 10.47 -41.66 -43.40
C ALA A 30 10.07 -40.27 -42.88
N CYS A 31 10.95 -39.28 -42.68
CA CYS A 31 12.41 -39.24 -42.80
C CYS A 31 12.99 -38.27 -41.74
N SER A 32 14.30 -38.35 -41.48
CA SER A 32 14.99 -37.38 -40.62
C SER A 32 15.14 -36.03 -41.33
N SER A 33 14.48 -34.99 -40.81
CA SER A 33 14.74 -33.60 -41.19
C SER A 33 15.35 -32.83 -40.00
N SER A 34 16.53 -32.26 -40.21
CA SER A 34 17.27 -31.53 -39.18
C SER A 34 16.73 -30.10 -39.01
N SER A 35 15.64 -29.95 -38.27
CA SER A 35 15.10 -28.63 -37.91
C SER A 35 16.09 -27.86 -37.03
N LYS A 36 16.67 -26.79 -37.60
CA LYS A 36 17.64 -25.93 -36.91
C LYS A 36 16.98 -25.33 -35.67
N LYS A 37 17.56 -25.54 -34.48
CA LYS A 37 17.06 -24.96 -33.23
C LYS A 37 16.93 -23.43 -33.40
N PRO A 38 15.75 -22.82 -33.22
CA PRO A 38 15.61 -21.38 -33.35
C PRO A 38 16.43 -20.69 -32.26
N LYS A 39 17.17 -19.63 -32.65
CA LYS A 39 17.79 -18.72 -31.69
C LYS A 39 16.67 -17.93 -31.03
N LYS A 40 16.19 -18.39 -29.87
CA LYS A 40 15.30 -17.60 -29.01
C LYS A 40 15.93 -16.24 -28.74
N ASP A 41 15.16 -15.18 -28.90
CA ASP A 41 15.61 -13.84 -28.60
C ASP A 41 15.84 -13.65 -27.09
N VAL A 42 16.53 -12.58 -26.71
CA VAL A 42 16.67 -12.18 -25.31
C VAL A 42 15.30 -11.83 -24.73
N ASN A 43 14.40 -11.22 -25.51
CA ASN A 43 13.01 -10.99 -25.09
C ASN A 43 12.25 -12.31 -24.82
N ASP A 44 12.38 -13.34 -25.68
CA ASP A 44 11.75 -14.67 -25.47
C ASP A 44 12.18 -15.37 -24.17
N ARG A 45 13.33 -14.97 -23.62
CA ARG A 45 13.86 -15.46 -22.35
C ARG A 45 13.38 -14.62 -21.18
N LEU A 46 13.27 -13.30 -21.35
CA LEU A 46 12.74 -12.40 -20.32
C LEU A 46 11.23 -12.59 -20.13
N SER A 47 10.46 -12.65 -21.22
CA SER A 47 9.02 -12.97 -21.17
C SER A 47 8.76 -14.31 -20.49
N GLY A 48 9.43 -15.38 -20.93
CA GLY A 48 9.28 -16.70 -20.31
C GLY A 48 9.69 -16.79 -18.83
N VAL A 49 10.51 -15.85 -18.32
CA VAL A 49 10.80 -15.72 -16.88
C VAL A 49 9.71 -14.91 -16.16
N ILE A 50 9.23 -13.82 -16.77
CA ILE A 50 8.13 -13.00 -16.24
C ILE A 50 6.84 -13.82 -16.16
N ASP A 51 6.49 -14.55 -17.22
CA ASP A 51 5.36 -15.48 -17.28
C ASP A 51 5.44 -16.52 -16.15
N ALA A 52 6.60 -17.14 -15.96
CA ALA A 52 6.80 -18.16 -14.91
C ALA A 52 6.78 -17.59 -13.47
N VAL A 53 7.05 -16.28 -13.30
CA VAL A 53 6.87 -15.57 -12.03
C VAL A 53 5.40 -15.21 -11.79
N ASN A 54 4.69 -14.80 -12.85
CA ASN A 54 3.27 -14.46 -12.80
C ASN A 54 2.38 -15.70 -12.59
N ASP A 55 2.68 -16.82 -13.26
CA ASP A 55 2.04 -18.14 -13.05
C ASP A 55 2.07 -18.56 -11.57
N ARG A 56 3.15 -18.24 -10.83
CA ARG A 56 3.26 -18.55 -9.40
C ARG A 56 2.34 -17.69 -8.52
N LYS A 57 1.92 -16.51 -9.00
CA LYS A 57 0.93 -15.66 -8.32
C LYS A 57 -0.50 -16.11 -8.58
N LEU A 58 -0.77 -16.75 -9.71
CA LEU A 58 -2.10 -17.23 -10.07
C LEU A 58 -2.57 -18.40 -9.15
N PRO A 59 -3.89 -18.55 -8.94
CA PRO A 59 -4.50 -19.76 -8.40
C PRO A 59 -4.04 -21.01 -9.18
N PRO A 60 -3.79 -22.17 -8.53
CA PRO A 60 -3.33 -23.41 -9.17
C PRO A 60 -4.11 -23.81 -10.44
N GLU A 61 -5.39 -23.47 -10.47
CA GLU A 61 -6.36 -23.80 -11.52
C GLU A 61 -6.11 -23.04 -12.83
N LEU A 62 -5.42 -21.89 -12.77
CA LEU A 62 -5.08 -21.02 -13.90
C LEU A 62 -3.62 -21.17 -14.40
N ARG A 63 -2.78 -21.94 -13.71
CA ARG A 63 -1.32 -21.98 -13.98
C ARG A 63 -0.97 -22.72 -15.26
N GLY A 64 -0.03 -22.19 -16.03
CA GLY A 64 0.50 -22.83 -17.24
C GLY A 64 -0.47 -22.89 -18.43
N GLN A 65 -1.74 -22.53 -18.22
CA GLN A 65 -2.69 -22.30 -19.30
C GLN A 65 -2.39 -20.95 -19.96
N ARG A 66 -1.54 -20.98 -21.00
CA ARG A 66 -1.01 -19.82 -21.75
C ARG A 66 -1.99 -18.75 -22.26
N ASN A 67 -3.30 -18.92 -22.11
CA ASN A 67 -4.35 -17.95 -22.48
C ASN A 67 -5.57 -18.03 -21.52
N ALA A 68 -5.39 -18.39 -20.24
CA ALA A 68 -6.50 -18.52 -19.29
C ALA A 68 -6.90 -17.19 -18.64
N VAL A 69 -5.92 -16.38 -18.23
CA VAL A 69 -6.14 -14.97 -17.95
C VAL A 69 -6.25 -14.26 -19.30
N ARG A 70 -7.47 -14.09 -19.81
CA ARG A 70 -7.75 -13.27 -21.00
C ARG A 70 -8.05 -11.82 -20.63
N SER A 71 -8.41 -11.60 -19.37
CA SER A 71 -8.87 -10.35 -18.80
C SER A 71 -8.66 -10.33 -17.27
N GLU A 72 -8.66 -9.14 -16.68
CA GLU A 72 -8.71 -8.95 -15.22
C GLU A 72 -9.96 -9.61 -14.60
N THR A 73 -11.08 -9.58 -15.32
CA THR A 73 -12.32 -10.27 -14.95
C THR A 73 -12.18 -11.79 -14.80
N ASP A 74 -11.28 -12.46 -15.53
CA ASP A 74 -11.04 -13.91 -15.34
C ASP A 74 -10.37 -14.20 -13.98
N ILE A 75 -9.45 -13.32 -13.55
CA ILE A 75 -8.81 -13.43 -12.24
C ILE A 75 -9.86 -13.22 -11.14
N ILE A 76 -10.67 -12.17 -11.26
CA ILE A 76 -11.75 -11.86 -10.30
C ILE A 76 -12.70 -13.06 -10.18
N ASN A 77 -13.18 -13.62 -11.30
CA ASN A 77 -14.11 -14.75 -11.29
C ASN A 77 -13.56 -15.99 -10.55
N VAL A 78 -12.27 -16.32 -10.73
CA VAL A 78 -11.64 -17.47 -10.05
C VAL A 78 -11.34 -17.17 -8.57
N VAL A 79 -10.99 -15.92 -8.23
CA VAL A 79 -10.85 -15.49 -6.83
C VAL A 79 -12.19 -15.57 -6.10
N GLU A 80 -13.27 -15.06 -6.70
CA GLU A 80 -14.63 -15.14 -6.15
C GLU A 80 -15.07 -16.59 -5.95
N GLN A 81 -14.96 -17.46 -6.97
CA GLN A 81 -15.30 -18.89 -6.82
C GLN A 81 -14.53 -19.56 -5.66
N ARG A 82 -13.26 -19.20 -5.46
CA ARG A 82 -12.43 -19.72 -4.37
C ARG A 82 -12.85 -19.17 -3.00
N ILE A 83 -13.27 -17.91 -2.92
CA ILE A 83 -13.83 -17.32 -1.70
C ILE A 83 -15.14 -18.02 -1.33
N TRP A 84 -16.06 -18.18 -2.29
CA TRP A 84 -17.32 -18.90 -2.11
C TRP A 84 -17.10 -20.33 -1.61
N HIS A 85 -16.21 -21.09 -2.25
CA HIS A 85 -15.93 -22.47 -1.82
C HIS A 85 -15.30 -22.52 -0.42
N SER A 86 -14.42 -21.56 -0.09
CA SER A 86 -13.84 -21.44 1.27
C SER A 86 -14.88 -21.04 2.34
N MET A 87 -15.96 -20.36 1.94
CA MET A 87 -17.11 -20.09 2.81
C MET A 87 -17.99 -21.33 3.00
N GLU A 88 -18.28 -22.08 1.92
CA GLU A 88 -19.03 -23.35 1.99
C GLU A 88 -18.31 -24.41 2.84
N GLU A 89 -16.98 -24.53 2.71
CA GLU A 89 -16.14 -25.39 3.55
C GLU A 89 -16.01 -24.91 5.01
N GLY A 90 -16.46 -23.69 5.33
CA GLY A 90 -16.34 -23.11 6.66
C GLY A 90 -14.91 -22.75 7.07
N GLN A 91 -13.98 -22.54 6.13
CA GLN A 91 -12.57 -22.22 6.40
C GLN A 91 -12.42 -20.94 7.24
N PHE A 92 -13.37 -20.01 7.12
CA PHE A 92 -13.43 -18.77 7.90
C PHE A 92 -14.08 -18.94 9.30
N GLU A 93 -14.70 -20.08 9.59
CA GLU A 93 -15.50 -20.23 10.82
C GLU A 93 -14.65 -20.44 12.08
N ASN A 94 -13.48 -21.08 11.97
CA ASN A 94 -12.60 -21.40 13.09
C ASN A 94 -11.20 -20.75 12.96
N LEU A 95 -11.14 -19.50 12.48
CA LEU A 95 -9.89 -18.76 12.38
C LEU A 95 -9.25 -18.50 13.75
N SER A 96 -7.94 -18.67 13.84
CA SER A 96 -7.15 -18.39 15.04
C SER A 96 -7.27 -16.92 15.44
N GLY A 97 -8.04 -16.65 16.50
CA GLY A 97 -8.30 -15.30 17.00
C GLY A 97 -9.69 -14.72 16.68
N LYS A 98 -10.57 -15.45 15.98
CA LYS A 98 -11.96 -15.02 15.77
C LYS A 98 -12.63 -14.65 17.10
N GLY A 99 -13.24 -13.47 17.16
CA GLY A 99 -13.90 -12.93 18.35
C GLY A 99 -12.98 -12.44 19.47
N LYS A 100 -11.65 -12.56 19.34
CA LYS A 100 -10.70 -11.95 20.29
C LYS A 100 -10.32 -10.52 19.83
N PRO A 101 -10.00 -9.60 20.76
CA PRO A 101 -9.36 -8.34 20.39
C PRO A 101 -8.06 -8.59 19.62
N LEU A 102 -7.82 -7.79 18.58
CA LEU A 102 -6.57 -7.83 17.83
C LEU A 102 -5.42 -7.36 18.73
N ASP A 103 -4.31 -8.11 18.75
CA ASP A 103 -3.10 -7.68 19.45
C ASP A 103 -2.39 -6.60 18.64
N LEU A 104 -2.29 -5.40 19.23
CA LEU A 104 -1.63 -4.23 18.66
C LEU A 104 -0.27 -3.94 19.34
N SER A 105 0.27 -4.89 20.13
CA SER A 105 1.47 -4.70 20.98
C SER A 105 2.82 -4.87 20.27
N SER A 106 2.80 -5.26 18.99
CA SER A 106 3.97 -5.33 18.10
C SER A 106 3.57 -5.02 16.67
N ASN A 107 4.41 -4.26 15.97
CA ASN A 107 4.23 -3.93 14.56
C ASN A 107 5.14 -4.84 13.69
N PRO A 108 4.58 -5.80 12.91
CA PRO A 108 5.37 -6.70 12.06
C PRO A 108 6.04 -6.00 10.85
N HIS A 109 5.83 -4.69 10.68
CA HIS A 109 6.48 -3.84 9.67
C HIS A 109 7.45 -2.81 10.26
N ALA A 110 7.68 -2.82 11.58
CA ALA A 110 8.74 -2.03 12.22
C ALA A 110 10.05 -2.83 12.29
N ASP A 111 11.17 -2.13 12.47
CA ASP A 111 12.42 -2.78 12.87
C ASP A 111 12.28 -3.35 14.31
N PRO A 112 12.84 -4.53 14.63
CA PRO A 112 12.72 -5.14 15.96
C PRO A 112 13.25 -4.29 17.13
N ALA A 113 14.25 -3.42 16.89
CA ALA A 113 14.76 -2.50 17.90
C ALA A 113 13.77 -1.33 18.12
N ASP A 114 13.26 -0.75 17.04
CA ASP A 114 12.24 0.31 17.07
C ASP A 114 10.94 -0.17 17.75
N ASP A 115 10.43 -1.33 17.34
CA ASP A 115 9.25 -1.97 17.95
C ASP A 115 9.43 -2.18 19.46
N THR A 116 10.62 -2.60 19.88
CA THR A 116 10.97 -2.77 21.29
C THR A 116 11.08 -1.44 22.04
N LEU A 117 11.67 -0.42 21.43
CA LEU A 117 11.74 0.93 21.98
C LEU A 117 10.34 1.54 22.18
N TYR A 118 9.49 1.51 21.14
CA TYR A 118 8.13 2.04 21.22
C TYR A 118 7.26 1.24 22.21
N ARG A 119 7.45 -0.08 22.32
CA ARG A 119 6.82 -0.93 23.36
C ARG A 119 7.29 -0.61 24.78
N ILE A 120 8.55 -0.24 24.98
CA ILE A 120 9.06 0.19 26.30
C ILE A 120 8.49 1.56 26.67
N LEU A 121 8.53 2.53 25.76
CA LEU A 121 8.02 3.88 25.98
C LEU A 121 6.52 3.88 26.30
N SER A 122 5.71 3.20 25.48
CA SER A 122 4.25 3.09 25.68
C SER A 122 3.87 2.40 27.00
N LYS A 123 4.56 1.34 27.40
CA LYS A 123 4.37 0.69 28.71
C LYS A 123 4.62 1.65 29.90
N ASN A 124 5.61 2.53 29.78
CA ASN A 124 5.91 3.56 30.78
C ASN A 124 5.06 4.84 30.65
N LYS A 125 4.17 4.91 29.65
CA LYS A 125 3.41 6.12 29.25
C LYS A 125 4.28 7.30 28.82
N CYS A 126 5.54 7.03 28.47
CA CYS A 126 6.48 8.01 27.90
C CYS A 126 6.25 8.16 26.40
N LEU A 127 6.69 9.28 25.83
CA LEU A 127 6.68 9.51 24.38
C LEU A 127 8.13 9.43 23.83
N PRO A 128 8.31 9.13 22.53
CA PRO A 128 9.61 9.30 21.87
C PRO A 128 10.04 10.77 21.85
N GLU A 129 11.35 11.06 21.98
CA GLU A 129 11.90 12.43 21.95
C GLU A 129 11.36 13.25 20.78
N TRP A 130 11.27 12.65 19.58
CA TRP A 130 10.77 13.34 18.39
C TRP A 130 9.28 13.74 18.48
N VAL A 131 8.45 13.02 19.24
CA VAL A 131 7.04 13.39 19.48
C VAL A 131 6.95 14.56 20.44
N GLU A 132 7.80 14.60 21.47
CA GLU A 132 7.86 15.69 22.44
C GLU A 132 8.42 16.97 21.81
N LEU A 133 9.52 16.84 21.07
CA LEU A 133 10.14 17.93 20.32
C LEU A 133 9.19 18.50 19.23
N ASN A 134 8.42 17.66 18.55
CA ASN A 134 7.39 18.12 17.60
C ASN A 134 6.29 18.95 18.29
N LYS A 135 5.84 18.54 19.49
CA LYS A 135 4.88 19.34 20.28
C LYS A 135 5.48 20.69 20.66
N GLU A 136 6.73 20.70 21.14
CA GLU A 136 7.44 21.92 21.56
C GLU A 136 7.69 22.89 20.39
N ILE A 137 8.05 22.38 19.21
CA ILE A 137 8.14 23.18 17.98
C ILE A 137 6.77 23.77 17.63
N THR A 138 5.70 22.96 17.71
CA THR A 138 4.34 23.39 17.35
C THR A 138 3.80 24.47 18.29
N SER A 139 3.97 24.34 19.61
CA SER A 139 3.56 25.37 20.58
C SER A 139 4.44 26.61 20.48
N GLY A 140 5.77 26.46 20.45
CA GLY A 140 6.70 27.58 20.28
C GLY A 140 6.43 28.38 19.01
N THR A 141 6.07 27.72 17.90
CA THR A 141 5.68 28.36 16.64
C THR A 141 4.35 29.13 16.75
N SER A 142 3.33 28.57 17.42
CA SER A 142 2.03 29.25 17.54
C SER A 142 2.11 30.45 18.49
N GLU A 143 2.79 30.32 19.62
CA GLU A 143 3.13 31.41 20.54
C GLU A 143 3.95 32.51 19.84
N TRP A 144 4.97 32.13 19.07
CA TRP A 144 5.80 33.07 18.32
C TRP A 144 4.99 33.84 17.26
N ARG A 145 4.09 33.17 16.52
CA ARG A 145 3.19 33.87 15.55
C ARG A 145 2.19 34.81 16.24
N VAL A 146 1.70 34.48 17.43
CA VAL A 146 0.86 35.40 18.23
C VAL A 146 1.68 36.60 18.70
N ALA A 147 2.88 36.39 19.23
CA ALA A 147 3.78 37.46 19.65
C ALA A 147 4.20 38.37 18.47
N LEU A 148 4.44 37.79 17.29
CA LEU A 148 4.75 38.53 16.07
C LEU A 148 3.57 39.43 15.65
N ARG A 149 2.34 38.91 15.59
CA ARG A 149 1.14 39.72 15.28
C ARG A 149 0.94 40.85 16.29
N ASN A 150 1.11 40.59 17.58
CA ASN A 150 0.96 41.60 18.63
C ASN A 150 2.07 42.66 18.60
N ALA A 151 3.30 42.29 18.17
CA ALA A 151 4.36 43.27 17.92
C ALA A 151 4.10 44.08 16.64
N TRP A 152 3.51 43.47 15.62
CA TRP A 152 3.19 44.09 14.33
C TRP A 152 2.09 45.15 14.45
N THR A 153 1.01 44.88 15.19
CA THR A 153 -0.04 45.89 15.45
C THR A 153 0.51 47.12 16.19
N CYS A 154 1.39 46.91 17.17
CA CYS A 154 2.08 48.00 17.86
C CYS A 154 3.18 48.70 17.03
N LYS A 155 3.52 48.24 15.81
CA LYS A 155 4.56 48.89 14.99
C LYS A 155 4.14 50.31 14.60
N GLN A 156 2.88 50.49 14.21
CA GLN A 156 2.29 51.77 13.78
C GLN A 156 2.42 52.90 14.81
N GLU A 157 2.70 52.56 16.07
CA GLU A 157 2.71 53.47 17.20
C GLU A 157 4.14 53.87 17.65
N ASN A 158 5.17 53.04 17.42
CA ASN A 158 6.54 53.31 17.90
C ASN A 158 7.62 52.44 17.19
N GLU A 159 8.30 52.99 16.18
CA GLU A 159 9.35 52.28 15.42
C GLU A 159 10.58 51.80 16.25
N PRO A 160 11.18 52.55 17.19
CA PRO A 160 12.35 52.04 17.93
C PRO A 160 11.98 50.84 18.83
N LYS A 161 10.75 50.84 19.37
CA LYS A 161 10.19 49.74 20.17
C LYS A 161 9.87 48.52 19.30
N TRP A 162 9.57 48.72 18.01
CA TRP A 162 9.47 47.63 17.04
C TRP A 162 10.83 47.00 16.75
N ILE A 163 11.90 47.79 16.58
CA ILE A 163 13.27 47.26 16.32
C ILE A 163 13.70 46.29 17.42
N GLU A 164 13.63 46.70 18.70
CA GLU A 164 13.97 45.87 19.87
C GLU A 164 13.17 44.56 19.88
N ARG A 165 11.83 44.65 19.79
CA ARG A 165 10.93 43.49 19.73
C ARG A 165 11.25 42.56 18.56
N SER A 166 11.63 43.11 17.40
CA SER A 166 11.95 42.33 16.21
C SER A 166 13.17 41.45 16.41
N GLU A 167 14.20 41.90 17.15
CA GLU A 167 15.39 41.09 17.39
C GLU A 167 15.13 39.98 18.42
N VAL A 168 14.34 40.25 19.46
CA VAL A 168 13.85 39.20 20.39
C VAL A 168 13.03 38.14 19.64
N LEU A 169 12.18 38.56 18.69
CA LEU A 169 11.41 37.64 17.84
C LEU A 169 12.30 36.85 16.86
N LYS A 170 13.33 37.47 16.26
CA LYS A 170 14.33 36.76 15.44
C LYS A 170 15.17 35.79 16.27
N GLN A 171 15.47 36.10 17.54
CA GLN A 171 16.15 35.15 18.43
C GLN A 171 15.30 33.92 18.69
N ARG A 172 14.04 34.10 19.11
CA ARG A 172 13.09 32.98 19.26
C ARG A 172 12.90 32.17 17.97
N LEU A 173 12.91 32.84 16.81
CA LEU A 173 12.87 32.20 15.49
C LEU A 173 14.09 31.30 15.24
N ARG A 174 15.30 31.77 15.59
CA ARG A 174 16.54 30.96 15.54
C ARG A 174 16.44 29.74 16.47
N ASP A 175 15.90 29.91 17.68
CA ASP A 175 15.73 28.83 18.65
C ASP A 175 14.73 27.75 18.19
N ILE A 176 13.60 28.16 17.59
CA ILE A 176 12.63 27.23 16.98
C ILE A 176 13.27 26.49 15.79
N ASN A 177 14.03 27.18 14.94
CA ASN A 177 14.72 26.55 13.82
C ASN A 177 15.82 25.58 14.25
N ASN A 178 16.51 25.84 15.37
CA ASN A 178 17.46 24.88 15.97
C ASN A 178 16.74 23.61 16.47
N LYS A 179 15.53 23.73 17.01
CA LYS A 179 14.68 22.59 17.37
C LYS A 179 14.20 21.81 16.14
N VAL A 180 13.76 22.50 15.08
CA VAL A 180 13.42 21.90 13.78
C VAL A 180 14.61 21.13 13.19
N PHE A 181 15.82 21.69 13.26
CA PHE A 181 17.03 21.01 12.81
C PHE A 181 17.30 19.74 13.62
N ARG A 182 17.26 19.80 14.96
CA ARG A 182 17.37 18.60 15.82
C ARG A 182 16.30 17.56 15.48
N TYR A 183 15.04 17.96 15.35
CA TYR A 183 13.94 17.09 14.97
C TYR A 183 14.21 16.37 13.64
N ASN A 184 14.68 17.10 12.62
CA ASN A 184 14.99 16.55 11.31
C ASN A 184 16.17 15.55 11.31
N LEU A 185 17.03 15.56 12.33
CA LEU A 185 18.11 14.59 12.51
C LEU A 185 17.65 13.29 13.20
N ILE A 186 16.57 13.33 14.00
CA ILE A 186 16.11 12.18 14.80
C ILE A 186 14.86 11.48 14.24
N VAL A 187 14.20 12.03 13.22
CA VAL A 187 13.04 11.37 12.59
C VAL A 187 13.42 10.58 11.33
N PRO A 188 12.69 9.48 11.03
CA PRO A 188 12.77 8.81 9.74
C PRO A 188 12.52 9.75 8.55
N PHE A 189 13.15 9.43 7.42
CA PHE A 189 12.97 10.16 6.17
C PHE A 189 11.48 10.29 5.77
N GLY A 190 11.10 11.44 5.21
CA GLY A 190 9.70 11.76 4.91
C GLY A 190 8.86 12.26 6.08
N ARG A 191 9.37 12.26 7.33
CA ARG A 191 8.74 12.92 8.49
C ARG A 191 9.37 14.27 8.86
N GLN A 192 10.41 14.69 8.15
CA GLN A 192 11.10 15.96 8.35
C GLN A 192 10.20 17.16 8.02
N MET A 193 10.48 18.32 8.62
CA MET A 193 9.72 19.56 8.44
C MET A 193 10.61 20.76 8.05
N ASN A 194 10.01 21.75 7.39
CA ASN A 194 10.69 22.99 7.03
C ASN A 194 10.81 23.94 8.22
N GLY A 195 11.95 24.62 8.34
CA GLY A 195 12.12 25.74 9.28
C GLY A 195 11.30 26.97 8.89
N LEU A 196 11.03 27.81 9.88
CA LEU A 196 10.35 29.10 9.71
C LEU A 196 11.30 30.14 9.09
N ASN A 197 10.79 31.03 8.24
CA ASN A 197 11.55 32.12 7.63
C ASN A 197 10.89 33.47 7.95
N TRP A 198 11.68 34.43 8.43
CA TRP A 198 11.23 35.76 8.85
C TRP A 198 10.51 36.52 7.74
N GLU A 199 11.10 36.59 6.55
CA GLU A 199 10.59 37.37 5.41
C GLU A 199 9.25 36.82 4.92
N LYS A 200 9.10 35.49 4.89
CA LYS A 200 7.85 34.81 4.53
C LYS A 200 6.74 35.06 5.56
N GLU A 201 7.04 34.93 6.85
CA GLU A 201 6.06 35.20 7.91
C GLU A 201 5.66 36.69 7.96
N ILE A 202 6.58 37.62 7.67
CA ILE A 202 6.26 39.05 7.52
C ILE A 202 5.43 39.31 6.26
N ALA A 203 5.74 38.69 5.13
CA ALA A 203 4.94 38.82 3.90
C ALA A 203 3.49 38.33 4.08
N ASN A 204 3.31 37.22 4.81
CA ASN A 204 1.99 36.71 5.19
C ASN A 204 1.16 37.68 6.05
N LEU A 205 1.79 38.68 6.69
CA LEU A 205 1.10 39.75 7.45
C LEU A 205 0.78 41.01 6.60
N HIS A 206 1.21 41.04 5.33
CA HIS A 206 0.87 42.12 4.38
C HIS A 206 -0.14 41.68 3.31
N GLY A 207 -0.27 40.37 3.06
CA GLY A 207 -1.10 39.80 2.00
C GLY A 207 -2.34 39.05 2.47
N GLY A 208 -2.94 39.46 3.61
CA GLY A 208 -4.13 38.85 4.21
C GLY A 208 -5.03 39.89 4.87
#